data_AF-A0A256G4A2-F1
#
_entry.id   AF-A0A256G4A2-F1
#
_cell.length_a   1.000
_cell.length_b   1.000
_cell.length_c   1.000
_cell.angle_alpha   90.00
_cell.angle_beta   90.00
_cell.angle_gamma   90.00
#
_symmetry.space_group_name_H-M   'P 1'
#
loop_
_entity.id
_entity.type
_entity.pdbx_description
1 polymer ?
#
loop_
_entity_poly.entity_id
_entity_poly.type
_entity_poly.pdbx_seq_one_letter_code
_entity_poly.pdbx_strand_id
1 'polypeptide(L)'
;MKILLYILFLSIYTYIFSPQKILAADALCSNEPMPSLANRRLICAVNLGIQANTAVDVSTLINQYMPPKAGIFFPAGKYIISNNIILGDGNSLVGSVDGITIFHDPNLTKSSSIGNTDYSSMVKNLTVKNLILDNIGVDFYGNKDGIIIENNAFINTNAEYPQLSVSHNQFFIQGNVFLRDEAHPGLGISTYRNKKTLIQNNIVGNISNDKIIATLNYYDTETYNVVTKLRLAGASNDIKLDVE
;
A
#
# COMPACT_ATOMS: atom_id res chain seq x y z
N MET A 1 45.42 -2.58 61.63
CA MET A 1 44.23 -3.08 60.92
C MET A 1 43.40 -1.88 60.46
N LYS A 2 43.64 -1.39 59.23
CA LYS A 2 42.87 -0.30 58.61
C LYS A 2 42.48 -0.76 57.21
N ILE A 3 41.19 -0.68 56.94
CA ILE A 3 40.46 -1.27 55.82
C ILE A 3 40.68 -0.42 54.55
N LEU A 4 40.91 -1.12 53.44
CA LEU A 4 40.92 -0.63 52.06
C LEU A 4 39.61 0.07 51.69
N LEU A 5 39.68 1.17 50.94
CA LEU A 5 38.56 1.59 50.09
C LEU A 5 39.10 2.03 48.72
N TYR A 6 39.06 1.10 47.77
CA TYR A 6 39.28 1.35 46.34
C TYR A 6 37.95 1.84 45.75
N ILE A 7 37.90 3.08 45.26
CA ILE A 7 36.74 3.59 44.51
C ILE A 7 37.08 3.46 43.02
N LEU A 8 36.49 2.45 42.37
CA LEU A 8 36.45 2.33 40.91
C LEU A 8 35.44 3.36 40.37
N PHE A 9 35.91 4.32 39.56
CA PHE A 9 35.03 5.15 38.75
C PHE A 9 34.64 4.39 37.48
N LEU A 10 33.40 3.89 37.44
CA LEU A 10 32.79 3.31 36.25
C LEU A 10 32.19 4.45 35.40
N SER A 11 32.84 4.78 34.29
CA SER A 11 32.34 5.74 33.29
C SER A 11 31.21 5.09 32.48
N ILE A 12 29.96 5.43 32.81
CA ILE A 12 28.78 5.03 32.03
C ILE A 12 28.69 5.95 30.80
N TYR A 13 29.06 5.44 29.63
CA TYR A 13 28.75 6.07 28.34
C TYR A 13 27.24 5.92 28.08
N THR A 14 26.48 6.97 28.37
CA THR A 14 25.10 7.11 27.86
C THR A 14 25.17 7.41 26.37
N TYR A 15 24.91 6.40 25.55
CA TYR A 15 24.55 6.59 24.15
C TYR A 15 23.22 7.35 24.10
N ILE A 16 23.29 8.65 23.86
CA ILE A 16 22.11 9.43 23.49
C ILE A 16 21.71 8.95 22.10
N PHE A 17 20.62 8.19 22.03
CA PHE A 17 19.92 7.92 20.78
C PHE A 17 19.50 9.28 20.21
N SER A 18 20.22 9.73 19.18
CA SER A 18 19.82 10.91 18.43
C SER A 18 18.50 10.57 17.72
N PRO A 19 17.42 11.34 17.92
CA PRO A 19 16.22 11.16 17.11
C PRO A 19 16.63 11.36 15.65
N GLN A 20 16.41 10.35 14.81
CA GLN A 20 16.56 10.50 13.37
C GLN A 20 15.75 11.74 12.96
N LYS A 21 16.42 12.69 12.32
CA LYS A 21 15.76 13.83 11.68
C LYS A 21 14.73 13.25 10.71
N ILE A 22 13.45 13.39 11.05
CA ILE A 22 12.35 13.23 10.12
C ILE A 22 12.63 14.27 9.02
N LEU A 23 13.03 13.80 7.84
CA LEU A 23 13.11 14.63 6.64
C LEU A 23 11.72 15.20 6.43
N ALA A 24 11.56 16.52 6.58
CA ALA A 24 10.31 17.20 6.31
C ALA A 24 9.86 16.82 4.90
N ALA A 25 8.75 16.09 4.80
CA ALA A 25 8.06 15.91 3.54
C ALA A 25 7.75 17.31 3.00
N ASP A 26 7.87 17.52 1.69
CA ASP A 26 7.20 18.65 1.05
C ASP A 26 5.74 18.59 1.54
N ALA A 27 5.30 19.52 2.39
CA ALA A 27 4.23 19.19 3.34
C ALA A 27 2.89 18.85 2.68
N LEU A 28 2.71 19.27 1.42
CA LEU A 28 1.50 19.12 0.66
C LEU A 28 1.79 18.62 -0.76
N CYS A 29 0.88 17.80 -1.28
CA CYS A 29 0.79 17.42 -2.68
C CYS A 29 -0.64 17.73 -3.16
N SER A 30 -0.79 18.69 -4.08
CA SER A 30 -2.12 19.14 -4.53
C SER A 30 -3.07 19.55 -3.39
N ASN A 31 -2.54 20.30 -2.40
CA ASN A 31 -3.23 20.70 -1.16
C ASN A 31 -3.56 19.56 -0.18
N GLU A 32 -3.09 18.34 -0.42
CA GLU A 32 -3.28 17.21 0.49
C GLU A 32 -2.01 16.92 1.29
N PRO A 33 -2.12 16.63 2.60
CA PRO A 33 -0.96 16.29 3.41
C PRO A 33 -0.38 14.94 2.97
N MET A 34 0.92 14.92 2.70
CA MET A 34 1.62 13.67 2.45
C MET A 34 1.90 12.95 3.79
N PRO A 35 1.44 11.70 3.98
CA PRO A 35 1.70 10.97 5.20
C PRO A 35 3.18 10.63 5.35
N SER A 36 3.67 10.52 6.58
CA SER A 36 5.02 10.03 6.82
C SER A 36 5.09 8.51 6.69
N LEU A 37 6.10 8.00 5.98
CA LEU A 37 6.49 6.60 6.04
C LEU A 37 7.78 6.45 6.86
N ALA A 38 7.87 5.39 7.67
CA ALA A 38 9.07 5.11 8.43
C ALA A 38 10.29 4.97 7.48
N ASN A 39 11.30 5.81 7.69
CA ASN A 39 12.57 5.81 6.95
C ASN A 39 12.47 6.02 5.43
N ARG A 40 11.36 6.58 4.91
CA ARG A 40 11.22 6.83 3.47
C ARG A 40 10.62 8.20 3.20
N ARG A 41 11.16 8.88 2.20
CA ARG A 41 10.59 10.12 1.67
C ARG A 41 9.48 9.78 0.66
N LEU A 42 8.39 10.54 0.70
CA LEU A 42 7.40 10.58 -0.37
C LEU A 42 7.64 11.78 -1.28
N ILE A 43 7.45 11.57 -2.58
CA ILE A 43 7.46 12.62 -3.61
C ILE A 43 6.04 12.72 -4.16
N CYS A 44 5.56 13.95 -4.32
CA CYS A 44 4.25 14.23 -4.88
C CYS A 44 4.17 13.78 -6.35
N ALA A 45 3.16 12.98 -6.71
CA ALA A 45 2.93 12.49 -8.07
C ALA A 45 2.82 13.64 -9.09
N VAL A 46 2.18 14.75 -8.71
CA VAL A 46 2.01 15.94 -9.55
C VAL A 46 3.37 16.54 -9.96
N ASN A 47 4.37 16.50 -9.07
CA ASN A 47 5.73 17.00 -9.36
C ASN A 47 6.48 16.11 -10.36
N LEU A 48 6.01 14.87 -10.57
CA LEU A 48 6.53 13.92 -11.55
C LEU A 48 5.72 13.95 -12.86
N GLY A 49 4.78 14.88 -13.00
CA GLY A 49 3.89 14.97 -14.17
C GLY A 49 2.77 13.92 -14.18
N ILE A 50 2.58 13.18 -13.08
CA ILE A 50 1.51 12.19 -12.95
C ILE A 50 0.26 12.90 -12.44
N GLN A 51 -0.71 13.08 -13.33
CA GLN A 51 -1.95 13.82 -13.06
C GLN A 51 -3.14 12.87 -12.93
N ALA A 52 -3.98 13.10 -11.91
CA ALA A 52 -5.24 12.40 -11.74
C ALA A 52 -6.31 12.91 -12.71
N ASN A 53 -7.38 12.13 -12.87
CA ASN A 53 -8.60 12.49 -13.60
C ASN A 53 -8.34 12.87 -15.06
N THR A 54 -7.34 12.23 -15.67
CA THR A 54 -7.06 12.36 -17.10
C THR A 54 -7.34 11.03 -17.81
N ALA A 55 -7.55 11.08 -19.12
CA ALA A 55 -7.66 9.88 -19.94
C ALA A 55 -6.29 9.25 -20.29
N VAL A 56 -5.20 9.78 -19.73
CA VAL A 56 -3.83 9.37 -20.06
C VAL A 56 -3.40 8.25 -19.12
N ASP A 57 -2.88 7.16 -19.68
CA ASP A 57 -2.22 6.12 -18.91
C ASP A 57 -0.90 6.65 -18.33
N VAL A 58 -0.76 6.56 -17.01
CA VAL A 58 0.41 7.05 -16.28
C VAL A 58 1.36 5.93 -15.84
N SER A 59 1.06 4.66 -16.17
CA SER A 59 1.88 3.50 -15.79
C SER A 59 3.34 3.63 -16.23
N THR A 60 3.60 4.11 -17.45
CA THR A 60 4.97 4.36 -17.95
C THR A 60 5.67 5.47 -17.18
N LEU A 61 4.97 6.57 -16.86
CA LEU A 61 5.54 7.67 -16.07
C LEU A 61 5.90 7.21 -14.65
N ILE A 62 5.04 6.41 -14.02
CA ILE A 62 5.31 5.84 -12.70
C ILE A 62 6.59 4.98 -12.75
N ASN A 63 6.72 4.08 -13.72
CA ASN A 63 7.90 3.23 -13.86
C ASN A 63 9.18 4.04 -14.17
N GLN A 64 9.09 5.04 -15.03
CA GLN A 64 10.21 5.87 -15.45
C GLN A 64 10.71 6.78 -14.31
N TYR A 65 9.80 7.33 -13.53
CA TYR A 65 10.10 8.34 -12.50
C TYR A 65 10.00 7.82 -11.07
N MET A 66 9.86 6.49 -10.88
CA MET A 66 9.91 5.86 -9.56
C MET A 66 11.23 6.22 -8.87
N PRO A 67 11.19 6.99 -7.77
CA PRO A 67 12.40 7.50 -7.17
C PRO A 67 13.16 6.37 -6.43
N PRO A 68 14.49 6.29 -6.54
CA PRO A 68 15.24 5.23 -5.89
C PRO A 68 15.09 5.31 -4.37
N LYS A 69 14.69 4.20 -3.73
CA LYS A 69 14.50 4.09 -2.27
C LYS A 69 13.56 5.14 -1.66
N ALA A 70 12.59 5.59 -2.44
CA ALA A 70 11.56 6.54 -2.02
C ALA A 70 10.21 6.14 -2.59
N GLY A 71 9.15 6.76 -2.07
CA GLY A 71 7.79 6.54 -2.53
C GLY A 71 7.22 7.69 -3.34
N ILE A 72 6.13 7.40 -4.04
CA ILE A 72 5.28 8.39 -4.69
C ILE A 72 3.98 8.48 -3.89
N PHE A 73 3.60 9.71 -3.53
CA PHE A 73 2.29 10.02 -3.00
C PHE A 73 1.35 10.48 -4.12
N PHE A 74 0.19 9.85 -4.20
CA PHE A 74 -0.86 10.14 -5.17
C PHE A 74 -2.01 10.85 -4.46
N PRO A 75 -2.24 12.15 -4.74
CA PRO A 75 -3.42 12.83 -4.23
C PRO A 75 -4.70 12.18 -4.76
N ALA A 76 -5.84 12.58 -4.20
CA ALA A 76 -7.15 12.05 -4.59
C ALA A 76 -7.42 12.21 -6.09
N GLY A 77 -8.11 11.23 -6.65
CA GLY A 77 -8.50 11.16 -8.05
C GLY A 77 -8.22 9.80 -8.67
N LYS A 78 -8.62 9.66 -9.93
CA LYS A 78 -8.53 8.44 -10.71
C LYS A 78 -7.33 8.47 -11.66
N TYR A 79 -6.51 7.44 -11.63
CA TYR A 79 -5.31 7.28 -12.45
C TYR A 79 -5.49 6.05 -13.34
N ILE A 80 -5.33 6.23 -14.65
CA ILE A 80 -5.37 5.13 -15.61
C ILE A 80 -4.03 4.41 -15.58
N ILE A 81 -4.05 3.11 -15.29
CA ILE A 81 -2.87 2.23 -15.21
C ILE A 81 -3.12 1.03 -16.12
N SER A 82 -2.58 1.04 -17.34
CA SER A 82 -2.81 -0.04 -18.32
C SER A 82 -1.63 -1.01 -18.50
N ASN A 83 -0.54 -0.78 -17.74
CA ASN A 83 0.64 -1.63 -17.70
C ASN A 83 1.10 -1.87 -16.27
N ASN A 84 1.86 -2.96 -16.09
CA ASN A 84 2.45 -3.31 -14.80
C ASN A 84 3.33 -2.19 -14.24
N ILE A 85 3.24 -1.97 -12.93
CA ILE A 85 4.12 -1.07 -12.18
C ILE A 85 5.16 -1.93 -11.46
N ILE A 86 6.43 -1.75 -11.80
CA ILE A 86 7.53 -2.51 -11.24
C ILE A 86 8.12 -1.76 -10.05
N LEU A 87 8.06 -2.37 -8.87
CA LEU A 87 8.61 -1.79 -7.65
C LEU A 87 9.97 -2.42 -7.31
N GLY A 88 10.96 -1.55 -7.05
CA GLY A 88 12.29 -1.89 -6.59
C GLY A 88 12.47 -1.71 -5.08
N ASP A 89 13.71 -1.92 -4.63
CA ASP A 89 14.12 -1.77 -3.23
C ASP A 89 13.80 -0.37 -2.69
N GLY A 90 13.09 -0.33 -1.55
CA GLY A 90 12.72 0.92 -0.88
C GLY A 90 11.61 1.73 -1.57
N ASN A 91 11.00 1.24 -2.66
CA ASN A 91 9.93 1.98 -3.32
C ASN A 91 8.65 2.02 -2.50
N SER A 92 7.72 2.93 -2.78
CA SER A 92 6.38 2.88 -2.18
C SER A 92 5.37 3.60 -3.07
N LEU A 93 4.12 3.14 -3.05
CA LEU A 93 2.98 3.81 -3.66
C LEU A 93 1.98 4.10 -2.55
N VAL A 94 1.64 5.38 -2.37
CA VAL A 94 0.77 5.81 -1.27
C VAL A 94 -0.32 6.72 -1.81
N GLY A 95 -1.58 6.34 -1.61
CA GLY A 95 -2.72 7.19 -1.92
C GLY A 95 -3.08 8.16 -0.78
N SER A 96 -4.07 9.00 -1.06
CA SER A 96 -4.59 9.98 -0.12
C SER A 96 -5.12 9.32 1.16
N VAL A 97 -4.84 9.93 2.32
CA VAL A 97 -5.41 9.52 3.62
C VAL A 97 -6.86 10.00 3.75
N ASP A 98 -7.17 11.19 3.25
CA ASP A 98 -8.49 11.81 3.44
C ASP A 98 -9.39 11.63 2.20
N GLY A 99 -8.80 11.68 1.01
CA GLY A 99 -9.49 11.52 -0.27
C GLY A 99 -9.43 10.12 -0.85
N ILE A 100 -10.02 9.96 -2.04
CA ILE A 100 -10.13 8.68 -2.75
C ILE A 100 -9.10 8.65 -3.88
N THR A 101 -8.11 7.77 -3.79
CA THR A 101 -7.12 7.54 -4.85
C THR A 101 -7.43 6.21 -5.53
N ILE A 102 -7.82 6.26 -6.81
CA ILE A 102 -8.19 5.08 -7.59
C ILE A 102 -7.13 4.83 -8.65
N PHE A 103 -6.54 3.65 -8.65
CA PHE A 103 -5.81 3.14 -9.81
C PHE A 103 -6.75 2.22 -10.57
N HIS A 104 -6.95 2.51 -11.85
CA HIS A 104 -7.91 1.81 -12.69
C HIS A 104 -7.23 1.28 -13.94
N ASP A 105 -7.30 -0.03 -14.14
CA ASP A 105 -6.96 -0.66 -15.41
C ASP A 105 -8.22 -0.84 -16.27
N PRO A 106 -8.34 -0.12 -17.40
CA PRO A 106 -9.51 -0.22 -18.28
C PRO A 106 -9.57 -1.52 -19.09
N ASN A 107 -8.57 -2.40 -18.99
CA ASN A 107 -8.55 -3.64 -19.76
C ASN A 107 -9.58 -4.66 -19.25
N LEU A 108 -10.50 -5.09 -20.12
CA LEU A 108 -11.57 -6.01 -19.73
C LEU A 108 -11.15 -7.49 -19.61
N THR A 109 -9.96 -7.84 -20.13
CA THR A 109 -9.52 -9.24 -20.31
C THR A 109 -8.30 -9.62 -19.47
N LYS A 110 -7.62 -8.64 -18.89
CA LYS A 110 -6.45 -8.85 -18.02
C LYS A 110 -6.40 -7.76 -16.97
N SER A 111 -5.65 -8.02 -15.91
CA SER A 111 -5.34 -7.04 -14.87
C SER A 111 -3.86 -6.68 -14.94
N SER A 112 -3.55 -5.39 -14.88
CA SER A 112 -2.20 -4.91 -14.59
C SER A 112 -1.82 -5.30 -13.15
N SER A 113 -0.52 -5.45 -12.92
CA SER A 113 0.01 -5.82 -11.61
C SER A 113 0.99 -4.78 -11.08
N ILE A 114 0.93 -4.52 -9.78
CA ILE A 114 1.91 -3.77 -9.02
C ILE A 114 2.80 -4.75 -8.29
N GLY A 115 4.11 -4.66 -8.50
CA GLY A 115 5.06 -5.39 -7.67
C GLY A 115 6.31 -5.80 -8.41
N ASN A 116 6.83 -6.98 -8.09
CA ASN A 116 8.07 -7.48 -8.69
C ASN A 116 8.13 -9.00 -8.55
N THR A 117 8.09 -9.68 -9.70
CA THR A 117 8.05 -11.14 -9.79
C THR A 117 9.36 -11.76 -10.26
N ASP A 118 10.37 -10.94 -10.56
CA ASP A 118 11.69 -11.45 -10.90
C ASP A 118 12.32 -12.09 -9.65
N TYR A 119 12.57 -13.40 -9.72
CA TYR A 119 13.09 -14.18 -8.61
C TYR A 119 14.50 -13.73 -8.20
N SER A 120 15.30 -13.23 -9.15
CA SER A 120 16.71 -12.88 -8.94
C SER A 120 16.88 -11.54 -8.23
N SER A 121 15.95 -10.60 -8.39
CA SER A 121 16.00 -9.30 -7.73
C SER A 121 15.68 -9.39 -6.24
N MET A 122 16.59 -8.85 -5.43
CA MET A 122 16.35 -8.58 -4.03
C MET A 122 15.62 -7.24 -3.90
N VAL A 123 14.41 -7.27 -3.35
CA VAL A 123 13.60 -6.07 -3.10
C VAL A 123 13.20 -6.07 -1.64
N LYS A 124 13.49 -4.98 -0.94
CA LYS A 124 13.13 -4.87 0.48
C LYS A 124 12.41 -3.57 0.79
N ASN A 125 11.72 -3.58 1.91
CA ASN A 125 11.24 -2.37 2.57
C ASN A 125 10.41 -1.49 1.65
N LEU A 126 9.29 -1.98 1.13
CA LEU A 126 8.35 -1.19 0.34
C LEU A 126 6.96 -1.17 0.96
N THR A 127 6.15 -0.18 0.56
CA THR A 127 4.77 -0.03 1.01
C THR A 127 3.84 0.25 -0.17
N VAL A 128 2.71 -0.46 -0.25
CA VAL A 128 1.56 -0.11 -1.09
C VAL A 128 0.40 0.21 -0.15
N LYS A 129 -0.09 1.45 -0.18
CA LYS A 129 -1.01 1.95 0.85
C LYS A 129 -2.09 2.89 0.32
N ASN A 130 -3.30 2.81 0.89
CA ASN A 130 -4.40 3.76 0.70
C ASN A 130 -4.86 3.90 -0.77
N LEU A 131 -4.82 2.81 -1.53
CA LEU A 131 -5.25 2.78 -2.93
C LEU A 131 -6.53 1.97 -3.09
N ILE A 132 -7.45 2.44 -3.93
CA ILE A 132 -8.46 1.59 -4.56
C ILE A 132 -7.85 1.07 -5.86
N LEU A 133 -7.67 -0.24 -5.94
CA LEU A 133 -7.09 -0.99 -7.04
C LEU A 133 -8.23 -1.65 -7.82
N ASP A 134 -8.69 -0.95 -8.86
CA ASP A 134 -9.78 -1.37 -9.73
C ASP A 134 -9.21 -2.08 -10.96
N ASN A 135 -9.47 -3.39 -11.03
CA ASN A 135 -8.88 -4.32 -12.00
C ASN A 135 -7.33 -4.34 -11.98
N ILE A 136 -6.74 -4.15 -10.80
CA ILE A 136 -5.28 -4.18 -10.61
C ILE A 136 -4.94 -5.16 -9.49
N GLY A 137 -3.99 -6.04 -9.76
CA GLY A 137 -3.43 -6.96 -8.78
C GLY A 137 -2.16 -6.42 -8.12
N VAL A 138 -1.74 -7.05 -7.03
CA VAL A 138 -0.41 -6.89 -6.44
C VAL A 138 0.29 -8.23 -6.44
N ASP A 139 1.49 -8.32 -7.01
CA ASP A 139 2.23 -9.58 -7.11
C ASP A 139 3.72 -9.43 -6.75
N PHE A 140 4.14 -10.17 -5.74
CA PHE A 140 5.52 -10.25 -5.28
C PHE A 140 5.98 -11.70 -5.20
N TYR A 141 6.99 -12.02 -6.02
CA TYR A 141 7.57 -13.36 -6.07
C TYR A 141 9.09 -13.34 -5.86
N GLY A 142 9.61 -14.42 -5.29
CA GLY A 142 11.04 -14.60 -5.00
C GLY A 142 11.55 -13.83 -3.80
N ASN A 143 12.73 -13.22 -3.92
CA ASN A 143 13.51 -12.67 -2.80
C ASN A 143 13.03 -11.27 -2.33
N LYS A 144 11.76 -11.18 -1.92
CA LYS A 144 11.10 -9.95 -1.44
C LYS A 144 10.92 -10.03 0.07
N ASP A 145 11.24 -8.95 0.80
CA ASP A 145 11.25 -8.96 2.27
C ASP A 145 10.88 -7.59 2.88
N GLY A 146 10.20 -7.59 4.02
CA GLY A 146 9.74 -6.35 4.68
C GLY A 146 8.76 -5.55 3.81
N ILE A 147 7.86 -6.25 3.11
CA ILE A 147 6.87 -5.66 2.20
C ILE A 147 5.58 -5.40 2.98
N ILE A 148 5.04 -4.19 2.86
CA ILE A 148 3.81 -3.76 3.56
C ILE A 148 2.74 -3.46 2.53
N ILE A 149 1.61 -4.17 2.60
CA ILE A 149 0.41 -3.93 1.80
C ILE A 149 -0.71 -3.60 2.78
N GLU A 150 -1.04 -2.32 2.91
CA GLU A 150 -1.97 -1.88 3.95
C GLU A 150 -3.04 -0.93 3.46
N ASN A 151 -4.26 -1.08 3.99
CA ASN A 151 -5.36 -0.14 3.78
C ASN A 151 -5.69 0.10 2.29
N ASN A 152 -5.60 -0.94 1.46
CA ASN A 152 -6.00 -0.88 0.06
C ASN A 152 -7.35 -1.58 -0.15
N ALA A 153 -8.08 -1.20 -1.17
CA ALA A 153 -9.23 -1.94 -1.66
C ALA A 153 -8.89 -2.59 -3.01
N PHE A 154 -9.16 -3.87 -3.17
CA PHE A 154 -8.99 -4.60 -4.41
C PHE A 154 -10.38 -4.98 -4.94
N ILE A 155 -10.70 -4.54 -6.15
CA ILE A 155 -12.01 -4.74 -6.76
C ILE A 155 -11.87 -5.10 -8.25
N ASN A 156 -12.86 -5.80 -8.78
CA ASN A 156 -13.02 -6.07 -10.22
C ASN A 156 -11.79 -6.68 -10.91
N THR A 157 -10.91 -7.35 -10.15
CA THR A 157 -9.73 -8.02 -10.70
C THR A 157 -10.18 -9.16 -11.59
N ASN A 158 -9.63 -9.23 -12.81
CA ASN A 158 -9.92 -10.30 -13.74
C ASN A 158 -9.72 -11.69 -13.10
N ALA A 159 -10.57 -12.63 -13.49
CA ALA A 159 -10.76 -13.90 -12.79
C ALA A 159 -9.54 -14.82 -12.78
N GLU A 160 -8.64 -14.67 -13.75
CA GLU A 160 -7.46 -15.53 -13.90
C GLU A 160 -6.40 -15.31 -12.81
N TYR A 161 -6.45 -14.17 -12.09
CA TYR A 161 -5.37 -13.75 -11.20
C TYR A 161 -5.86 -13.54 -9.77
N PRO A 162 -5.06 -13.87 -8.73
CA PRO A 162 -5.33 -13.39 -7.38
C PRO A 162 -5.24 -11.86 -7.31
N GLN A 163 -6.02 -11.23 -6.41
CA GLN A 163 -5.91 -9.78 -6.22
C GLN A 163 -4.59 -9.41 -5.54
N LEU A 164 -4.13 -10.25 -4.62
CA LEU A 164 -2.83 -10.14 -3.96
C LEU A 164 -2.12 -11.50 -3.96
N SER A 165 -0.91 -11.55 -4.50
CA SER A 165 -0.02 -12.70 -4.49
C SER A 165 1.31 -12.31 -3.84
N VAL A 166 1.72 -13.04 -2.79
CA VAL A 166 3.01 -12.81 -2.11
C VAL A 166 3.73 -14.11 -1.79
N SER A 167 5.06 -14.11 -1.87
CA SER A 167 5.85 -15.32 -1.61
C SER A 167 7.17 -15.11 -0.87
N HIS A 168 7.60 -16.14 -0.14
CA HIS A 168 8.91 -16.38 0.48
C HIS A 168 9.21 -15.70 1.83
N ASN A 169 9.44 -14.39 1.91
CA ASN A 169 9.92 -13.78 3.16
C ASN A 169 8.82 -13.05 3.92
N GLN A 170 9.15 -11.96 4.61
CA GLN A 170 8.24 -11.24 5.48
C GLN A 170 7.35 -10.28 4.70
N PHE A 171 6.03 -10.47 4.84
CA PHE A 171 5.00 -9.56 4.36
C PHE A 171 4.07 -9.14 5.50
N PHE A 172 3.60 -7.91 5.44
CA PHE A 172 2.53 -7.41 6.29
C PHE A 172 1.35 -7.06 5.40
N ILE A 173 0.24 -7.80 5.53
CA ILE A 173 -1.00 -7.60 4.78
C ILE A 173 -2.08 -7.21 5.78
N GLN A 174 -2.38 -5.92 5.87
CA GLN A 174 -3.23 -5.40 6.94
C GLN A 174 -4.31 -4.44 6.44
N GLY A 175 -5.52 -4.57 6.97
CA GLY A 175 -6.57 -3.57 6.77
C GLY A 175 -7.03 -3.40 5.33
N ASN A 176 -6.75 -4.37 4.45
CA ASN A 176 -7.15 -4.33 3.06
C ASN A 176 -8.56 -4.89 2.89
N VAL A 177 -9.26 -4.45 1.86
CA VAL A 177 -10.59 -4.94 1.46
C VAL A 177 -10.46 -5.68 0.13
N PHE A 178 -10.92 -6.92 0.08
CA PHE A 178 -10.88 -7.78 -1.11
C PHE A 178 -12.30 -8.10 -1.55
N LEU A 179 -12.75 -7.44 -2.61
CA LEU A 179 -14.08 -7.66 -3.19
C LEU A 179 -13.96 -8.36 -4.52
N ARG A 180 -14.76 -9.42 -4.66
CA ARG A 180 -15.01 -10.15 -5.89
C ARG A 180 -16.49 -10.44 -5.99
N ASP A 181 -16.99 -10.49 -7.21
CA ASP A 181 -18.39 -10.75 -7.54
C ASP A 181 -18.49 -11.90 -8.55
N GLU A 182 -19.71 -12.17 -9.03
CA GLU A 182 -19.96 -13.23 -10.02
C GLU A 182 -19.31 -12.95 -11.39
N ALA A 183 -19.14 -11.67 -11.76
CA ALA A 183 -18.48 -11.27 -13.00
C ALA A 183 -16.94 -11.34 -12.91
N HIS A 184 -16.39 -11.26 -11.69
CA HIS A 184 -14.96 -11.26 -11.39
C HIS A 184 -14.57 -12.35 -10.36
N PRO A 185 -14.94 -13.63 -10.60
CA PRO A 185 -14.68 -14.72 -9.66
C PRO A 185 -13.17 -14.95 -9.50
N GLY A 186 -12.70 -15.45 -8.37
CA GLY A 186 -11.27 -15.76 -8.21
C GLY A 186 -10.77 -15.69 -6.78
N LEU A 187 -9.45 -15.56 -6.62
CA LEU A 187 -8.80 -15.52 -5.32
C LEU A 187 -8.57 -14.08 -4.85
N GLY A 188 -8.90 -13.78 -3.59
CA GLY A 188 -8.52 -12.52 -2.95
C GLY A 188 -7.01 -12.49 -2.69
N ILE A 189 -6.54 -13.42 -1.85
CA ILE A 189 -5.14 -13.50 -1.42
C ILE A 189 -4.58 -14.90 -1.76
N SER A 190 -3.41 -14.94 -2.38
CA SER A 190 -2.60 -16.15 -2.59
C SER A 190 -1.24 -15.97 -1.95
N THR A 191 -0.73 -17.00 -1.27
CA THR A 191 0.56 -16.90 -0.60
C THR A 191 1.36 -18.20 -0.73
N TYR A 192 2.69 -18.09 -0.85
CA TYR A 192 3.56 -19.26 -0.99
C TYR A 192 4.89 -19.13 -0.23
N ARG A 193 5.31 -20.17 0.50
CA ARG A 193 6.63 -20.25 1.19
C ARG A 193 6.96 -19.13 2.17
N ASN A 194 5.97 -18.41 2.68
CA ASN A 194 6.18 -17.22 3.50
C ASN A 194 6.87 -17.48 4.84
N LYS A 195 7.63 -16.50 5.31
CA LYS A 195 8.30 -16.52 6.62
C LYS A 195 7.94 -15.26 7.40
N LYS A 196 7.45 -15.40 8.63
CA LYS A 196 7.06 -14.27 9.51
C LYS A 196 6.04 -13.31 8.86
N THR A 197 5.22 -13.80 7.95
CA THR A 197 4.17 -13.01 7.32
C THR A 197 3.00 -12.83 8.29
N LEU A 198 2.49 -11.61 8.37
CA LEU A 198 1.32 -11.24 9.15
C LEU A 198 0.19 -10.84 8.21
N ILE A 199 -0.97 -11.48 8.36
CA ILE A 199 -2.19 -11.16 7.62
C ILE A 199 -3.28 -10.90 8.66
N GLN A 200 -3.70 -9.65 8.84
CA GLN A 200 -4.65 -9.28 9.89
C GLN A 200 -5.59 -8.16 9.45
N ASN A 201 -6.78 -8.13 10.04
CA ASN A 201 -7.76 -7.05 9.88
C ASN A 201 -8.20 -6.76 8.44
N ASN A 202 -8.01 -7.72 7.53
CA ASN A 202 -8.51 -7.59 6.18
C ASN A 202 -9.98 -8.00 6.10
N ILE A 203 -10.74 -7.39 5.19
CA ILE A 203 -12.11 -7.78 4.84
C ILE A 203 -12.06 -8.56 3.54
N VAL A 204 -12.75 -9.69 3.49
CA VAL A 204 -12.96 -10.46 2.26
C VAL A 204 -14.46 -10.64 2.07
N GLY A 205 -14.97 -10.24 0.90
CA GLY A 205 -16.40 -10.34 0.59
C GLY A 205 -17.19 -9.11 1.00
N ASN A 206 -18.39 -9.30 1.55
CA ASN A 206 -19.42 -8.25 1.57
C ASN A 206 -19.14 -7.08 2.55
N ILE A 207 -19.28 -5.84 2.06
CA ILE A 207 -19.15 -4.57 2.82
C ILE A 207 -20.47 -3.80 3.02
N SER A 208 -21.62 -4.38 2.66
CA SER A 208 -22.95 -3.76 2.83
C SER A 208 -23.48 -3.87 4.27
N ASN A 209 -22.88 -4.72 5.10
CA ASN A 209 -23.34 -4.93 6.48
C ASN A 209 -22.91 -3.80 7.42
N ASP A 210 -23.81 -2.86 7.67
CA ASP A 210 -23.57 -1.70 8.54
C ASP A 210 -23.13 -2.06 9.97
N LYS A 211 -23.46 -3.25 10.49
CA LYS A 211 -22.97 -3.69 11.82
C LYS A 211 -21.48 -4.02 11.82
N ILE A 212 -20.97 -4.61 10.74
CA ILE A 212 -19.54 -4.86 10.57
C ILE A 212 -18.81 -3.52 10.46
N ILE A 213 -19.37 -2.57 9.71
CA ILE A 213 -18.80 -1.23 9.55
C ILE A 213 -18.74 -0.47 10.88
N ALA A 214 -19.83 -0.51 11.68
CA ALA A 214 -19.84 0.11 13.00
C ALA A 214 -18.80 -0.50 13.95
N THR A 215 -18.55 -1.82 13.85
CA THR A 215 -17.53 -2.50 14.65
C THR A 215 -16.12 -2.10 14.24
N LEU A 216 -15.86 -1.98 12.94
CA LEU A 216 -14.55 -1.52 12.42
C LEU A 216 -14.23 -0.10 12.91
N ASN A 217 -15.20 0.81 12.91
CA ASN A 217 -15.00 2.18 13.41
C ASN A 217 -14.52 2.24 14.87
N TYR A 218 -14.80 1.20 15.66
CA TYR A 218 -14.36 1.13 17.06
C TYR A 218 -12.94 0.54 17.23
N TYR A 219 -12.56 -0.43 16.40
CA TYR A 219 -11.38 -1.28 16.63
C TYR A 219 -10.28 -1.15 15.56
N ASP A 220 -10.65 -0.76 14.34
CA ASP A 220 -9.75 -0.58 13.20
C ASP A 220 -10.25 0.56 12.30
N THR A 221 -9.95 1.79 12.73
CA THR A 221 -10.38 3.03 12.05
C THR A 221 -9.81 3.15 10.65
N GLU A 222 -8.62 2.59 10.41
CA GLU A 222 -7.98 2.62 9.10
C GLU A 222 -8.74 1.76 8.09
N THR A 223 -9.09 0.53 8.46
CA THR A 223 -9.89 -0.36 7.63
C THR A 223 -11.30 0.19 7.41
N TYR A 224 -11.89 0.79 8.46
CA TYR A 224 -13.16 1.52 8.35
C TYR A 224 -13.08 2.64 7.30
N ASN A 225 -11.99 3.41 7.28
CA ASN A 225 -11.79 4.48 6.29
C ASN A 225 -11.71 3.93 4.87
N VAL A 226 -11.06 2.78 4.66
CA VAL A 226 -11.01 2.12 3.34
C VAL A 226 -12.43 1.76 2.87
N VAL A 227 -13.23 1.11 3.73
CA VAL A 227 -14.61 0.74 3.35
C VAL A 227 -15.47 1.98 3.08
N THR A 228 -15.32 3.03 3.89
CA THR A 228 -16.06 4.28 3.71
C THR A 228 -15.73 4.91 2.36
N LYS A 229 -14.44 5.01 2.00
CA LYS A 229 -14.01 5.50 0.69
C LYS A 229 -14.54 4.64 -0.45
N LEU A 230 -14.53 3.32 -0.28
CA LEU A 230 -15.01 2.39 -1.29
C LEU A 230 -16.52 2.57 -1.54
N ARG A 231 -17.34 2.69 -0.49
CA ARG A 231 -18.78 2.97 -0.60
C ARG A 231 -19.05 4.34 -1.24
N LEU A 232 -18.28 5.36 -0.87
CA LEU A 232 -18.39 6.70 -1.46
C LEU A 232 -18.06 6.68 -2.96
N ALA A 233 -16.97 6.03 -3.35
CA ALA A 233 -16.57 5.88 -4.75
C ALA A 233 -17.61 5.12 -5.59
N GLY A 234 -18.25 4.09 -5.00
CA GLY A 234 -19.35 3.38 -5.64
C GLY A 234 -20.59 4.27 -5.80
N ALA A 235 -20.95 5.04 -4.77
CA ALA A 235 -22.10 5.94 -4.81
C ALA A 235 -21.91 7.13 -5.78
N SER A 236 -20.67 7.57 -6.01
CA SER A 236 -20.34 8.61 -7.00
C SER A 236 -20.17 8.08 -8.42
N ASN A 237 -20.31 6.76 -8.66
CA ASN A 237 -20.02 6.08 -9.92
C ASN A 237 -18.55 6.21 -10.40
N ASP A 238 -17.60 6.48 -9.52
CA ASP A 238 -16.17 6.51 -9.86
C ASP A 238 -15.60 5.10 -10.11
N ILE A 239 -16.23 4.11 -9.47
CA ILE A 239 -16.01 2.67 -9.62
C ILE A 239 -17.36 1.96 -9.73
N LYS A 240 -17.35 0.77 -10.34
CA LYS A 240 -18.49 -0.14 -10.30
C LYS A 240 -18.28 -1.14 -9.16
N LEU A 241 -19.24 -1.23 -8.26
CA LEU A 241 -19.26 -2.23 -7.20
C LEU A 241 -20.57 -3.00 -7.30
N ASP A 242 -20.48 -4.33 -7.31
CA ASP A 242 -21.62 -5.19 -7.00
C ASP A 242 -21.63 -5.43 -5.48
N VAL A 243 -22.60 -4.85 -4.76
CA VAL A 243 -22.68 -4.92 -3.29
C VAL A 243 -23.95 -5.59 -2.79
N GLU A 244 -24.69 -6.28 -3.67
CA GLU A 244 -25.93 -6.99 -3.37
C GLU A 244 -25.69 -8.33 -2.65
#